data_AF-A0AA40SYJ6-F1
#
_entry.id   AF-A0AA40SYJ6-F1
#
_cell.length_a   1.000
_cell.length_b   1.000
_cell.length_c   1.000
_cell.angle_alpha   90.00
_cell.angle_beta   90.00
_cell.angle_gamma   90.00
#
_symmetry.space_group_name_H-M   'P 1'
#
loop_
_entity.id
_entity.type
_entity.pdbx_description
1 polymer ?
#
loop_
_entity_poly.entity_id
_entity_poly.type
_entity_poly.pdbx_seq_one_letter_code
_entity_poly.pdbx_strand_id
1 'polypeptide(L)' 'MEIGQKVKVFRLRDRVSPPVVKRLGQVGNVLGYKVTDGGGIGVVVQFDDGFSTWFFEDEIKPV' A
#
# COMPACT_ATOMS: atom_id res chain seq x y z
N MET A 1 -0.65 -10.03 5.48
CA MET A 1 -1.13 -8.83 6.23
C MET A 1 -2.59 -9.03 6.64
N GLU A 2 -3.12 -8.21 7.56
CA GLU A 2 -4.51 -8.30 8.04
C GLU A 2 -5.26 -6.96 7.88
N ILE A 3 -6.58 -7.00 7.72
CA ILE A 3 -7.41 -5.78 7.64
C ILE A 3 -7.42 -5.08 9.00
N GLY A 4 -7.25 -3.76 9.01
CA GLY A 4 -7.11 -2.96 10.23
C GLY A 4 -5.67 -2.87 10.76
N GLN A 5 -4.73 -3.60 10.16
CA GLN A 5 -3.32 -3.53 10.52
C GLN A 5 -2.69 -2.22 10.01
N LYS A 6 -1.79 -1.64 10.81
CA LYS A 6 -0.95 -0.52 10.39
C LYS A 6 0.26 -1.02 9.61
N VAL A 7 0.51 -0.40 8.47
CA VAL A 7 1.60 -0.77 7.57
C VAL A 7 2.34 0.46 7.08
N LYS A 8 3.66 0.36 6.98
CA LYS A 8 4.54 1.42 6.46
C LYS A 8 4.96 1.07 5.04
N VAL A 9 4.80 2.03 4.12
CA VAL A 9 5.40 1.95 2.79
C VAL A 9 6.90 2.18 2.92
N PHE A 10 7.72 1.17 2.63
CA PHE A 10 9.16 1.26 2.83
C PHE A 10 9.96 1.23 1.52
N ARG A 11 9.33 0.78 0.43
CA ARG A 11 9.87 0.88 -0.92
C ARG A 11 8.73 0.94 -1.93
N LEU A 12 9.06 1.36 -3.15
CA LEU A 12 8.12 1.37 -4.28
C LEU A 12 8.80 0.72 -5.48
N ARG A 13 8.03 0.01 -6.29
CA ARG A 13 8.49 -0.49 -7.59
C ARG A 13 8.65 0.65 -8.59
N ASP A 14 9.36 0.36 -9.67
CA ASP A 14 9.60 1.34 -10.73
C ASP A 14 8.28 1.71 -11.45
N ARG A 15 8.19 2.96 -11.94
CA ARG A 15 7.03 3.53 -12.65
C ARG A 15 5.72 3.64 -11.84
N VAL A 16 5.80 4.24 -10.65
CA VAL A 16 4.62 4.62 -9.85
C VAL A 16 4.19 6.07 -10.10
N SER A 17 2.89 6.33 -10.02
CA SER A 17 2.33 7.67 -10.20
C SER A 17 2.83 8.64 -9.12
N PRO A 18 3.01 9.94 -9.43
CA PRO A 18 3.50 10.93 -8.46
C PRO A 18 2.77 10.98 -7.09
N PRO A 19 1.43 10.77 -7.01
CA PRO A 19 0.74 10.70 -5.72
C PRO A 19 1.15 9.51 -4.85
N VAL A 20 1.56 8.40 -5.46
CA VAL A 20 2.01 7.18 -4.77
C VAL A 20 3.44 7.36 -4.25
N VAL A 21 4.29 8.04 -5.01
CA VAL A 21 5.67 8.40 -4.58
C VAL A 21 5.65 9.17 -3.26
N LYS A 22 4.69 10.09 -3.10
CA LYS A 22 4.53 10.86 -1.85
C LYS A 22 4.20 10.01 -0.63
N ARG A 23 3.76 8.76 -0.82
CA ARG A 23 3.43 7.82 0.26
C ARG A 23 4.62 7.04 0.78
N LEU A 24 5.77 7.10 0.10
CA LEU A 24 6.99 6.45 0.57
C LEU A 24 7.34 6.96 1.98
N GLY A 25 7.49 6.03 2.93
CA GLY A 25 7.78 6.32 4.32
C GLY A 25 6.54 6.63 5.19
N GLN A 26 5.36 6.79 4.60
CA GLN A 26 4.11 7.00 5.34
C GLN A 26 3.56 5.67 5.89
N VAL A 27 2.75 5.79 6.95
CA VAL A 27 2.01 4.68 7.55
C VAL A 27 0.54 4.83 7.16
N GLY A 28 -0.11 3.73 6.85
CA GLY A 28 -1.56 3.68 6.63
C GLY A 28 -2.16 2.41 7.20
N ASN A 29 -3.49 2.31 7.13
CA ASN A 29 -4.24 1.14 7.58
C ASN A 29 -4.64 0.27 6.39
N VAL A 30 -4.51 -1.04 6.54
CA VAL A 30 -4.97 -2.00 5.53
C VAL A 30 -6.50 -2.02 5.54
N LEU A 31 -7.11 -1.71 4.39
CA LEU A 31 -8.55 -1.77 4.20
C LEU A 31 -9.01 -3.08 3.57
N GLY A 32 -8.13 -3.78 2.85
CA GLY A 32 -8.48 -4.99 2.14
C GLY A 32 -7.46 -5.38 1.09
N TYR A 33 -7.90 -6.18 0.12
CA TYR A 33 -7.05 -6.75 -0.91
C TYR A 33 -7.63 -6.48 -2.30
N LYS A 34 -6.75 -6.39 -3.29
CA LYS A 34 -7.10 -6.20 -4.69
C LYS A 34 -6.36 -7.22 -5.54
N VAL A 35 -7.09 -7.92 -6.40
CA VAL A 35 -6.48 -8.80 -7.41
C VAL A 35 -5.83 -7.92 -8.48
N THR A 36 -4.56 -8.18 -8.77
CA THR A 36 -3.81 -7.50 -9.83
C THR A 36 -3.86 -8.32 -11.12
N ASP A 37 -3.74 -7.67 -12.27
CA ASP A 37 -3.86 -8.31 -13.59
C ASP A 37 -2.82 -9.42 -13.85
N GLY A 38 -1.73 -9.45 -13.09
CA GLY A 38 -0.71 -10.52 -13.11
C GLY A 38 -1.01 -11.71 -12.19
N GLY A 39 -2.21 -11.80 -11.61
CA GLY A 39 -2.59 -12.85 -10.67
C GLY A 39 -2.04 -12.68 -9.25
N GLY A 40 -1.33 -11.57 -8.98
CA GLY A 40 -0.85 -11.22 -7.65
C GLY A 40 -1.91 -10.55 -6.79
N ILE A 41 -1.72 -10.57 -5.48
CA ILE A 41 -2.58 -9.89 -4.50
C ILE A 41 -1.90 -8.57 -4.09
N GLY A 42 -2.58 -7.47 -4.35
CA GLY A 42 -2.26 -6.15 -3.80
C GLY A 42 -3.00 -5.91 -2.49
N VAL A 43 -2.39 -5.16 -1.59
CA VAL A 43 -2.95 -4.75 -0.30
C VAL A 43 -3.41 -3.30 -0.43
N VAL A 44 -4.68 -3.04 -0.16
CA VAL A 44 -5.27 -1.69 -0.18
C VAL A 44 -4.96 -1.02 1.15
N VAL A 45 -4.29 0.14 1.09
CA VAL A 45 -3.89 0.93 2.24
C VAL A 45 -4.55 2.31 2.16
N GLN A 46 -5.16 2.73 3.27
CA GLN A 46 -5.70 4.08 3.45
C GLN A 46 -4.80 4.89 4.38
N PHE A 47 -4.48 6.09 3.94
CA PHE A 47 -3.68 7.07 4.68
C PHE A 47 -4.60 8.08 5.38
N ASP A 48 -4.02 8.82 6.34
CA ASP A 48 -4.75 9.75 7.20
C ASP A 48 -5.41 10.92 6.45
N ASP A 49 -4.96 11.23 5.22
CA ASP A 49 -5.56 12.25 4.36
C ASP A 49 -6.75 11.73 3.54
N GLY A 50 -7.25 10.54 3.86
CA GLY A 50 -8.36 9.89 3.17
C GLY A 50 -7.96 9.26 1.83
N PHE A 51 -6.71 9.42 1.38
CA PHE A 51 -6.22 8.81 0.16
C PHE A 51 -6.08 7.30 0.36
N SER A 52 -6.61 6.52 -0.57
CA SER A 52 -6.47 5.07 -0.59
C SER A 52 -5.84 4.61 -1.90
N THR A 53 -4.88 3.71 -1.80
CA THR A 53 -4.27 3.07 -2.96
C THR A 53 -3.81 1.67 -2.59
N TRP A 54 -3.39 0.89 -3.57
CA TRP A 54 -2.93 -0.48 -3.34
C TRP A 54 -1.42 -0.59 -3.57
N PHE A 55 -0.79 -1.46 -2.80
CA PHE A 55 0.65 -1.76 -2.86
C PHE A 55 0.84 -3.28 -2.92
N PHE A 56 1.98 -3.73 -3.42
CA PHE A 56 2.36 -5.13 -3.27
C PHE A 56 2.80 -5.43 -1.83
N GLU A 57 2.64 -6.68 -1.40
CA GLU A 57 3.05 -7.11 -0.05
C GLU A 57 4.53 -6.81 0.23
N ASP A 58 5.37 -6.83 -0.80
CA ASP A 58 6.79 -6.56 -0.70
C ASP A 58 7.17 -5.07 -0.61
N GLU A 59 6.22 -4.14 -0.81
CA GLU A 59 6.42 -2.68 -0.73
C GLU A 59 6.09 -2.10 0.65
N ILE A 60 5.33 -2.86 1.44
CA ILE A 60 4.80 -2.45 2.74
C ILE A 60 5.20 -3.43 3.83
N LYS A 61 5.37 -2.93 5.06
CA LYS A 61 5.68 -3.78 6.21
C LYS A 61 4.80 -3.44 7.40
N PRO A 62 4.44 -4.43 8.25
CA PRO A 62 3.80 -4.17 9.54
C PRO A 62 4.61 -3.18 10.39
N VAL A 63 3.90 -2.37 11.18
CA VAL A 63 4.47 -1.43 12.15
C VAL A 63 4.01 -1.77 13.55
#